data_AF-A0A3D4FL18-F1
#
_entry.id   AF-A0A3D4FL18-F1
#
_cell.length_a   1.000
_cell.length_b   1.000
_cell.length_c   1.000
_cell.angle_alpha   90.00
_cell.angle_beta   90.00
_cell.angle_gamma   90.00
#
_symmetry.space_group_name_H-M   'P 1'
#
loop_
_entity.id
_entity.type
_entity.pdbx_description
1 polymer ?
#
loop_
_entity_poly.entity_id
_entity_poly.type
_entity_poly.pdbx_seq_one_letter_code
_entity_poly.pdbx_strand_id
1 'polypeptide(L)'
;MNYVEELRSIVGHRPLILVGAVVIIIDNRNRILLQKRKTTSYGMWGIPGGLMELGESTEDTARREVLEETGLTVGKVKLIDVFSGPESLVKVPNG
;
A
#
# COMPACT_ATOMS: atom_id res chain seq x y z
N MET A 1 -16.62 -1.38 -5.36
CA MET A 1 -15.84 -2.61 -5.47
C MET A 1 -14.56 -2.22 -6.17
N ASN A 2 -13.40 -2.39 -5.52
CA ASN A 2 -12.11 -2.07 -6.13
C ASN A 2 -11.56 -3.25 -6.94
N TYR A 3 -10.47 -3.04 -7.67
CA TYR A 3 -9.90 -4.07 -8.56
C TYR A 3 -9.60 -5.39 -7.83
N VAL A 4 -9.08 -5.31 -6.61
CA VAL A 4 -8.68 -6.49 -5.84
C VAL A 4 -9.91 -7.26 -5.34
N GLU A 5 -10.97 -6.57 -4.93
CA GLU A 5 -12.25 -7.18 -4.56
C GLU A 5 -12.89 -7.89 -5.75
N GLU A 6 -12.85 -7.29 -6.94
CA GLU A 6 -13.32 -7.92 -8.18
C GLU A 6 -12.54 -9.21 -8.46
N LEU A 7 -11.20 -9.16 -8.43
CA LEU A 7 -10.36 -10.35 -8.62
C LEU A 7 -10.70 -11.46 -7.61
N ARG A 8 -10.91 -11.11 -6.34
CA ARG A 8 -11.27 -12.08 -5.29
C ARG A 8 -12.59 -12.77 -5.56
N SER A 9 -13.56 -12.07 -6.15
CA SER A 9 -14.83 -12.69 -6.55
C SER A 9 -14.67 -13.78 -7.62
N ILE A 10 -13.63 -13.69 -8.45
CA ILE A 10 -13.36 -14.61 -9.56
C ILE A 10 -12.47 -15.78 -9.11
N VAL A 11 -11.41 -15.49 -8.36
CA VAL A 11 -10.36 -16.49 -8.04
C VAL A 11 -10.45 -17.11 -6.65
N GLY A 12 -11.35 -16.60 -5.79
CA GLY A 12 -11.48 -17.01 -4.39
C GLY A 12 -10.17 -16.84 -3.61
N HIS A 13 -9.78 -17.88 -2.87
CA HIS A 13 -8.59 -17.91 -2.01
C HIS A 13 -7.29 -18.26 -2.74
N ARG A 14 -7.28 -18.32 -4.07
CA ARG A 14 -6.04 -18.57 -4.81
C ARG A 14 -5.03 -17.45 -4.52
N PRO A 15 -3.74 -17.76 -4.28
CA PRO A 15 -2.73 -16.73 -4.13
C PRO A 15 -2.70 -15.79 -5.34
N LEU A 16 -2.61 -14.49 -5.08
CA LEU A 16 -2.52 -13.44 -6.08
C LEU A 16 -1.18 -12.72 -5.95
N ILE A 17 -0.59 -12.38 -7.09
CA ILE A 17 0.49 -11.40 -7.14
C ILE A 17 -0.19 -10.04 -7.11
N LEU A 18 0.04 -9.29 -6.03
CA LEU A 18 -0.50 -7.95 -5.85
C LEU A 18 0.65 -6.96 -5.84
N VAL A 19 0.52 -5.92 -6.66
CA VAL A 19 1.45 -4.79 -6.68
C VAL A 19 0.90 -3.73 -5.74
N GLY A 20 1.78 -3.10 -4.96
CA GLY A 20 1.44 -1.98 -4.10
C GLY A 20 2.61 -1.02 -3.97
N ALA A 21 2.33 0.16 -3.46
CA ALA A 21 3.35 1.18 -3.18
C ALA A 21 3.18 1.69 -1.75
N VAL A 22 4.31 1.95 -1.09
CA VAL A 22 4.37 2.56 0.23
C VAL A 22 5.32 3.74 0.21
N VAL A 23 5.03 4.77 1.01
CA VAL A 23 5.72 6.06 0.92
C VAL A 23 6.32 6.46 2.26
N ILE A 24 7.63 6.72 2.27
CA ILE A 24 8.30 7.35 3.41
C ILE A 24 8.18 8.87 3.23
N ILE A 25 7.43 9.52 4.12
CA ILE A 25 7.30 10.97 4.17
C ILE A 25 8.12 11.48 5.34
N ILE A 26 9.05 12.37 5.06
CA ILE A 26 9.99 12.93 6.04
C ILE A 26 9.72 14.43 6.18
N ASP A 27 9.53 14.91 7.41
CA ASP A 27 9.40 16.34 7.68
C ASP A 27 10.76 17.06 7.79
N ASN A 28 10.74 18.38 7.97
CA ASN A 28 11.95 19.18 8.13
C ASN A 28 12.76 18.89 9.41
N ARG A 29 12.27 18.02 10.29
CA ARG A 29 12.94 17.56 11.52
C ARG A 29 13.42 16.11 11.40
N ASN A 30 13.46 15.55 10.19
CA ASN A 30 13.85 14.17 9.92
C ASN A 30 12.95 13.12 10.62
N ARG A 31 11.67 13.44 10.85
CA ARG A 31 10.69 12.48 11.40
C ARG A 31 9.92 11.82 10.27
N ILE A 32 9.65 10.53 10.42
CA ILE A 32 8.85 9.75 9.46
C ILE A 32 7.37 9.79 9.87
N LEU A 33 6.49 10.08 8.91
CA LEU A 33 5.06 9.94 9.11
C LEU A 33 4.68 8.46 9.19
N LEU A 34 4.00 8.08 10.27
CA LEU A 34 3.44 6.76 10.46
C LEU A 34 1.92 6.85 10.66
N GLN A 35 1.22 5.82 10.24
CA GLN A 35 -0.20 5.61 10.46
C GLN A 35 -0.44 4.40 11.36
N LYS A 36 -1.41 4.51 12.26
CA LYS A 36 -1.86 3.39 13.09
C LYS A 36 -3.02 2.69 12.41
N ARG A 37 -2.77 1.47 11.93
CA ARG A 37 -3.72 0.73 11.07
C ARG A 37 -4.99 0.33 11.83
N LYS A 38 -6.14 0.43 11.17
CA LYS A 38 -7.46 0.10 11.72
C LYS A 38 -8.07 -1.19 11.15
N THR A 39 -7.42 -1.85 10.21
CA THR A 39 -7.94 -3.03 9.51
C THR A 39 -6.95 -4.19 9.63
N THR A 40 -6.20 -4.48 8.57
CA THR A 40 -5.11 -5.45 8.58
C THR A 40 -4.03 -4.96 9.52
N SER A 41 -3.57 -5.85 10.41
CA SER A 41 -2.58 -5.50 11.43
C SER A 41 -3.07 -4.39 12.38
N TYR A 42 -4.32 -4.51 12.84
CA TYR A 42 -4.95 -3.56 13.74
C TYR A 42 -4.03 -3.11 14.88
N GLY A 43 -3.91 -1.80 15.07
CA GLY A 43 -3.11 -1.20 16.13
C GLY A 43 -1.61 -1.15 15.86
N MET A 44 -1.11 -1.80 14.80
CA MET A 44 0.28 -1.67 14.37
C MET A 44 0.51 -0.34 13.65
N TRP A 45 1.71 0.21 13.84
CA TRP A 45 2.19 1.37 13.08
C TRP A 45 2.79 0.90 11.76
N GLY A 46 2.52 1.64 10.69
CA GLY A 46 3.13 1.43 9.39
C GLY A 46 3.24 2.74 8.62
N ILE A 47 3.94 2.70 7.50
CA ILE A 47 3.99 3.83 6.55
C ILE A 47 2.71 3.86 5.70
N PRO A 48 2.33 5.04 5.16
CA PRO A 48 1.23 5.17 4.21
C PRO A 48 1.46 4.36 2.95
N GLY A 49 0.38 3.82 2.38
CA GLY A 49 0.42 3.07 1.13
C GLY A 49 -0.59 1.94 1.07
N GLY A 50 -0.77 1.43 -0.15
CA GLY A 50 -1.77 0.43 -0.45
C GLY A 50 -1.54 -0.26 -1.78
N LEU A 51 -2.59 -0.92 -2.26
CA LEU A 51 -2.54 -1.73 -3.46
C LEU A 51 -2.79 -0.87 -4.70
N MET A 52 -2.16 -1.25 -5.80
CA MET A 52 -2.30 -0.59 -7.09
C MET A 52 -3.66 -0.88 -7.70
N GLU A 53 -4.34 0.17 -8.18
CA GLU A 53 -5.55 0.04 -8.99
C GLU A 53 -5.21 -0.13 -10.48
N LEU A 54 -6.18 -0.61 -11.26
CA LEU A 54 -5.98 -0.85 -12.69
C LEU A 54 -5.61 0.46 -13.42
N GLY A 55 -4.52 0.40 -14.18
CA GLY A 55 -4.03 1.50 -15.00
C GLY A 55 -3.13 2.50 -14.28
N GLU A 56 -2.89 2.34 -12.97
CA GLU A 56 -1.95 3.19 -12.23
C GLU A 56 -0.49 2.81 -12.51
N SER A 57 0.39 3.82 -12.47
CA SER A 57 1.82 3.59 -12.19
C SER A 57 2.05 3.43 -10.68
N THR A 58 3.19 2.87 -10.27
CA THR A 58 3.57 2.79 -8.86
C THR A 58 3.60 4.15 -8.18
N GLU A 59 3.96 5.20 -8.93
CA GLU A 59 3.98 6.57 -8.46
C GLU A 59 2.56 7.13 -8.30
N ASP A 60 1.63 6.78 -9.18
CA ASP A 60 0.23 7.22 -9.06
C ASP A 60 -0.45 6.56 -7.86
N THR A 61 -0.26 5.26 -7.67
CA THR A 61 -0.71 4.54 -6.46
C THR A 61 -0.14 5.18 -5.20
N ALA A 62 1.16 5.47 -5.17
CA ALA A 62 1.80 6.15 -4.04
C ALA A 62 1.15 7.50 -3.73
N ARG A 63 0.84 8.32 -4.73
CA ARG A 63 0.21 9.64 -4.53
C ARG A 63 -1.23 9.51 -4.05
N ARG A 64 -2.01 8.62 -4.68
CA ARG A 64 -3.42 8.37 -4.31
C ARG A 64 -3.52 7.91 -2.87
N GLU A 65 -2.78 6.87 -2.50
CA GLU A 65 -2.83 6.27 -1.15
C GLU A 65 -2.41 7.29 -0.08
N VAL A 66 -1.35 8.06 -0.31
CA VAL A 66 -0.96 9.12 0.63
C VAL A 66 -2.07 10.15 0.80
N LEU A 67 -2.74 10.56 -0.29
CA LEU A 67 -3.85 11.51 -0.22
C LEU A 67 -5.04 10.92 0.54
N GLU A 68 -5.43 9.68 0.26
CA GLU A 68 -6.57 9.00 0.87
C GLU A 68 -6.37 8.74 2.37
N GLU A 69 -5.18 8.28 2.77
CA GLU A 69 -4.90 7.91 4.15
C GLU A 69 -4.52 9.09 5.05
N THR A 70 -3.91 10.14 4.48
CA THR A 70 -3.30 11.23 5.26
C THR A 70 -3.83 12.62 4.93
N GLY A 71 -4.51 12.80 3.79
CA GLY A 71 -4.92 14.10 3.28
C GLY A 71 -3.77 14.94 2.69
N LEU A 72 -2.54 14.42 2.64
CA LEU A 72 -1.38 15.12 2.10
C LEU A 72 -1.27 14.93 0.59
N THR A 73 -0.86 15.98 -0.11
CA THR A 73 -0.42 15.87 -1.51
C THR A 73 1.10 15.80 -1.54
N VAL A 74 1.64 14.80 -2.24
CA VAL A 74 3.08 14.62 -2.43
C VAL A 74 3.47 14.93 -3.87
N GLY A 75 4.59 15.63 -4.05
CA GLY A 75 5.10 16.04 -5.35
C GLY A 75 5.89 14.94 -6.06
N LYS A 76 7.16 15.22 -6.34
CA LYS A 76 8.07 14.24 -6.94
C LYS A 76 8.38 13.13 -5.92
N VAL A 77 8.10 11.90 -6.30
CA VAL A 77 8.49 10.70 -5.55
C VAL A 77 9.80 10.14 -6.12
N LYS A 78 10.58 9.46 -5.27
CA LYS A 78 11.82 8.78 -5.64
C LYS A 78 11.69 7.32 -5.24
N LEU A 79 11.93 6.41 -6.17
CA LEU A 79 12.04 4.99 -5.87
C LEU A 79 13.22 4.75 -4.92
N ILE A 80 12.94 4.07 -3.80
CA ILE A 80 13.97 3.63 -2.85
C ILE A 80 14.40 2.21 -3.21
N ASP A 81 13.43 1.28 -3.29
CA ASP A 81 13.69 -0.13 -3.59
C ASP A 81 12.40 -0.84 -4.03
N VAL A 82 12.54 -2.10 -4.47
CA VAL A 82 11.44 -3.03 -4.77
C VAL A 82 11.59 -4.27 -3.91
N PHE A 83 10.57 -4.55 -3.09
CA PHE A 83 10.53 -5.73 -2.22
C PHE A 83 9.65 -6.80 -2.85
N SER A 84 10.21 -7.98 -3.09
CA SER A 84 9.50 -9.10 -3.72
C SER A 84 10.19 -10.42 -3.41
N GLY A 85 9.42 -11.49 -3.21
CA GLY A 85 9.97 -12.82 -2.96
C GLY A 85 9.13 -13.60 -1.95
N PRO A 86 9.59 -14.80 -1.56
CA PRO A 86 8.91 -15.64 -0.58
C PRO A 86 8.65 -14.93 0.77
N GLU A 87 9.53 -14.02 1.17
CA GLU A 87 9.40 -13.19 2.37
C GLU A 87 8.25 -12.17 2.31
N SER A 88 7.76 -11.87 1.10
CA SER A 88 6.61 -10.97 0.88
C SER A 88 5.26 -11.73 0.81
N LEU A 89 5.27 -13.06 1.02
CA LEU A 89 4.05 -13.85 1.02
C LEU A 89 3.26 -13.61 2.32
N VAL A 90 2.12 -12.94 2.20
CA VAL A 90 1.22 -12.66 3.32
C VAL A 90 -0.06 -13.45 3.18
N LYS A 91 -0.43 -14.17 4.25
CA LYS A 91 -1.77 -14.76 4.41
C LYS A 91 -2.55 -13.95 5.44
N VAL A 92 -3.63 -13.32 5.00
CA VAL A 92 -4.53 -12.59 5.89
C VAL A 92 -5.54 -13.55 6.54
N PRO A 93 -6.18 -13.17 7.67
CA PRO A 93 -7.09 -14.06 8.39
C PRO A 93 -8.25 -14.62 7.54
N ASN A 94 -8.65 -13.89 6.49
CA ASN A 94 -9.79 -14.26 5.64
C ASN A 94 -9.41 -15.08 4.39
N GLY A 95 -8.18 -15.61 4.34
CA GLY A 95 -7.66 -16.38 3.20
C GLY A 95 -7.30 -15.51 2.01
#